data_AF-A0A930HZ19-F1
#
_entry.id   AF-A0A930HZ19-F1
#
_cell.length_a   1.000
_cell.length_b   1.000
_cell.length_c   1.000
_cell.angle_alpha   90.00
_cell.angle_beta   90.00
_cell.angle_gamma   90.00
#
_symmetry.space_group_name_H-M   'P 1'
#
loop_
_entity.id
_entity.type
_entity.pdbx_description
1 polymer ?
#
loop_
_entity_poly.entity_id
_entity_poly.type
_entity_poly.pdbx_seq_one_letter_code
_entity_poly.pdbx_strand_id
1 'polypeptide(L)'
;MKRLFYFLFFVAILLVTSCGDSFDYEYSDYHPYFNFHNDTHQDAVLSTALNPQAPGVFCIIKYAYVSGRYSFSFENNQGLKSSSPVWFDAIDLKLESWRHVGMNNGLIVGYGNLDNPAVFFAYDLQCPNCYHPDAIPQRPYELKINGTGIATCSNCKRSYNLNTGGNIVTGQPGRKLIRYRGTSTGPFGILVVN
;
A
#
# COMPACT_ATOMS: atom_id res chain seq x y z
N MET A 1 -34.40 -46.59 10.09
CA MET A 1 -33.02 -46.38 10.62
C MET A 1 -31.99 -46.10 9.53
N LYS A 2 -31.85 -46.93 8.48
CA LYS A 2 -30.87 -46.69 7.39
C LYS A 2 -30.98 -45.33 6.69
N ARG A 3 -32.21 -44.84 6.41
CA ARG A 3 -32.44 -43.52 5.77
C ARG A 3 -32.02 -42.32 6.63
N LEU A 4 -32.15 -42.43 7.96
CA LEU A 4 -31.72 -41.39 8.90
C LEU A 4 -30.19 -41.33 8.96
N PHE A 5 -29.53 -42.49 8.87
CA PHE A 5 -28.08 -42.60 8.82
C PHE A 5 -27.49 -42.00 7.53
N TYR A 6 -28.11 -42.26 6.37
CA TYR A 6 -27.72 -41.61 5.11
C TYR A 6 -27.94 -40.10 5.13
N PHE A 7 -29.02 -39.62 5.76
CA PHE A 7 -29.28 -38.19 5.89
C PHE A 7 -28.25 -37.49 6.79
N LEU A 8 -27.93 -38.08 7.95
CA LEU A 8 -26.87 -37.59 8.84
C LEU A 8 -25.49 -37.60 8.17
N PHE A 9 -25.19 -38.63 7.36
CA PHE A 9 -23.94 -38.70 6.61
C PHE A 9 -23.85 -37.64 5.51
N PHE A 10 -24.96 -37.33 4.83
CA PHE A 10 -25.03 -36.28 3.81
C PHE A 10 -24.86 -34.88 4.42
N VAL A 11 -25.48 -34.63 5.58
CA VAL A 11 -25.31 -33.38 6.35
C VAL A 11 -23.87 -33.24 6.87
N ALA A 12 -23.25 -34.33 7.31
CA ALA A 12 -21.85 -34.32 7.76
C ALA A 12 -20.86 -34.01 6.62
N ILE A 13 -21.12 -34.48 5.40
CA ILE A 13 -20.30 -34.16 4.21
C ILE A 13 -20.47 -32.69 3.78
N LEU A 14 -21.67 -32.12 3.93
CA LEU A 14 -21.92 -30.69 3.67
C LEU A 14 -21.22 -29.76 4.67
N LEU A 15 -20.92 -30.24 5.88
CA LEU A 15 -20.21 -29.45 6.91
C LEU A 15 -18.69 -29.39 6.69
N VAL A 16 -18.10 -30.28 5.89
CA VAL A 16 -16.65 -30.27 5.59
C VAL A 16 -16.27 -29.52 4.32
N THR A 17 -17.23 -28.94 3.59
CA THR A 17 -16.95 -28.16 2.37
C THR A 17 -16.78 -26.65 2.61
N SER A 18 -16.77 -26.17 3.86
CA SER A 18 -16.69 -24.72 4.14
C SER A 18 -15.26 -24.17 4.31
N CYS A 19 -14.21 -24.98 4.13
CA CYS A 19 -12.83 -24.50 4.19
C CYS A 19 -12.38 -24.04 2.80
N GLY A 20 -12.89 -22.89 2.37
CA GLY A 20 -12.26 -22.12 1.30
C GLY A 20 -11.12 -21.32 1.92
N ASP A 21 -9.87 -21.58 1.51
CA ASP A 21 -8.65 -20.87 1.94
C ASP A 21 -8.57 -19.42 1.43
N SER A 22 -9.68 -18.68 1.43
CA SER A 22 -9.75 -17.29 1.04
C SER A 22 -9.93 -16.41 2.28
N PHE A 23 -8.97 -16.47 3.19
CA PHE A 23 -8.82 -15.40 4.18
C PHE A 23 -8.18 -14.21 3.48
N ASP A 24 -9.00 -13.27 3.01
CA ASP A 24 -8.52 -11.98 2.51
C ASP A 24 -8.11 -11.10 3.69
N TYR A 25 -6.88 -11.30 4.20
CA TYR A 25 -6.31 -10.48 5.25
C TYR A 25 -6.39 -9.00 4.88
N GLU A 26 -6.78 -8.19 5.86
CA GLU A 26 -6.87 -6.74 5.70
C GLU A 26 -5.48 -6.12 5.56
N TYR A 27 -4.51 -6.66 6.29
CA TYR A 27 -3.14 -6.16 6.37
C TYR A 27 -2.13 -7.17 5.85
N SER A 28 -0.95 -6.67 5.47
CA SER A 28 0.17 -7.50 5.01
C SER A 28 0.87 -8.19 6.17
N ASP A 29 1.34 -9.41 5.92
CA ASP A 29 2.29 -10.11 6.80
C ASP A 29 3.72 -9.58 6.66
N TYR A 30 3.99 -8.81 5.59
CA TYR A 30 5.23 -8.07 5.45
C TYR A 30 5.10 -6.72 6.13
N HIS A 31 6.09 -6.39 6.96
CA HIS A 31 6.10 -5.15 7.72
C HIS A 31 7.25 -4.26 7.25
N PRO A 32 7.00 -3.16 6.50
CA PRO A 32 8.06 -2.29 6.04
C PRO A 32 8.81 -1.60 7.18
N TYR A 33 8.17 -1.34 8.34
CA TYR A 33 8.73 -0.57 9.47
C TYR A 33 9.26 0.82 9.08
N PHE A 34 8.61 1.45 8.10
CA PHE A 34 9.00 2.76 7.59
C PHE A 34 8.64 3.86 8.58
N ASN A 35 9.61 4.70 8.93
CA ASN A 35 9.42 5.89 9.74
C ASN A 35 10.02 7.08 9.01
N PHE A 36 9.21 8.10 8.76
CA PHE A 36 9.63 9.31 8.07
C PHE A 36 9.24 10.55 8.85
N HIS A 37 10.22 11.42 9.06
CA HIS A 37 10.10 12.65 9.83
C HIS A 37 9.83 13.82 8.89
N ASN A 38 8.57 14.06 8.52
CA ASN A 38 8.23 15.21 7.67
C ASN A 38 8.30 16.54 8.43
N ASP A 39 8.41 16.49 9.76
CA ASP A 39 8.71 17.62 10.63
C ASP A 39 10.13 18.16 10.42
N THR A 40 11.09 17.32 10.02
CA THR A 40 12.45 17.75 9.67
C THR A 40 12.59 18.05 8.17
N HIS A 41 12.07 17.17 7.32
CA HIS A 41 12.20 17.29 5.86
C HIS A 41 11.32 18.38 5.25
N GLN A 42 10.16 18.66 5.86
CA GLN A 42 9.21 19.69 5.41
C GLN A 42 8.81 19.53 3.93
N ASP A 43 8.65 18.28 3.46
CA ASP A 43 8.26 18.02 2.07
C ASP A 43 6.78 18.35 1.87
N ALA A 44 6.54 19.33 0.99
CA ALA A 44 5.21 19.83 0.71
C ALA A 44 4.35 18.87 -0.13
N VAL A 45 4.96 17.94 -0.89
CA VAL A 45 4.21 16.97 -1.70
C VAL A 45 3.65 15.88 -0.80
N LEU A 46 4.47 15.31 0.07
CA LEU A 46 4.02 14.35 1.06
C LEU A 46 2.99 14.96 2.01
N SER A 47 3.18 16.21 2.44
CA SER A 47 2.25 16.86 3.36
C SER A 47 0.82 16.94 2.83
N THR A 48 0.64 17.04 1.50
CA THR A 48 -0.70 16.98 0.89
C THR A 48 -1.43 15.66 1.12
N ALA A 49 -0.71 14.53 1.06
CA ALA A 49 -1.29 13.21 1.30
C ALA A 49 -1.47 12.89 2.79
N LEU A 50 -0.70 13.55 3.67
CA LEU A 50 -0.80 13.40 5.12
C LEU A 50 -1.84 14.33 5.76
N ASN A 51 -2.59 15.10 4.96
CA ASN A 51 -3.61 16.01 5.45
C ASN A 51 -5.02 15.36 5.44
N PRO A 52 -5.62 15.05 6.60
CA PRO A 52 -6.96 14.47 6.67
C PRO A 52 -8.07 15.42 6.16
N GLN A 53 -7.79 16.73 6.07
CA GLN A 53 -8.73 17.72 5.53
C GLN A 53 -8.69 17.81 3.99
N ALA A 54 -7.73 17.15 3.34
CA ALA A 54 -7.61 17.08 1.89
C ALA A 54 -7.59 15.61 1.41
N PRO A 55 -8.65 14.83 1.66
CA PRO A 55 -8.69 13.43 1.31
C PRO A 55 -8.75 13.20 -0.21
N GLY A 56 -8.36 12.01 -0.66
CA GLY A 56 -8.28 11.61 -2.07
C GLY A 56 -6.95 11.92 -2.74
N VAL A 57 -6.01 12.53 -2.00
CA VAL A 57 -4.64 12.74 -2.42
C VAL A 57 -3.77 11.60 -1.90
N PHE A 58 -3.11 10.90 -2.81
CA PHE A 58 -2.18 9.81 -2.51
C PHE A 58 -0.80 10.17 -2.99
N CYS A 59 0.21 9.90 -2.17
CA CYS A 59 1.61 10.12 -2.46
C CYS A 59 2.34 8.78 -2.57
N ILE A 60 3.09 8.63 -3.65
CA ILE A 60 4.08 7.57 -3.85
C ILE A 60 5.37 8.01 -3.18
N ILE A 61 5.91 7.13 -2.33
CA ILE A 61 7.19 7.31 -1.66
C ILE A 61 8.17 6.29 -2.23
N LYS A 62 9.34 6.76 -2.68
CA LYS A 62 10.47 5.92 -3.09
C LYS A 62 11.75 6.48 -2.48
N TYR A 63 12.80 5.65 -2.39
CA TYR A 63 14.17 6.14 -2.23
C TYR A 63 14.92 6.09 -3.56
N ALA A 64 15.96 6.90 -3.67
CA ALA A 64 16.92 6.91 -4.76
C ALA A 64 18.33 7.10 -4.20
N TYR A 65 19.34 6.73 -4.98
CA TYR A 65 20.74 7.03 -4.69
C TYR A 65 21.24 7.99 -5.76
N VAL A 66 21.35 9.27 -5.40
CA VAL A 66 21.66 10.37 -6.32
C VAL A 66 22.94 11.03 -5.85
N SER A 67 23.90 11.24 -6.76
CA SER A 67 25.16 11.93 -6.46
C SER A 67 25.92 11.38 -5.24
N GLY A 68 25.88 10.06 -5.02
CA GLY A 68 26.58 9.41 -3.91
C GLY A 68 25.87 9.48 -2.56
N ARG A 69 24.59 9.88 -2.51
CA ARG A 69 23.80 9.96 -1.28
C ARG A 69 22.39 9.43 -1.48
N TYR A 70 21.83 8.83 -0.43
CA TYR A 70 20.42 8.43 -0.40
C TYR A 70 19.51 9.65 -0.29
N SER A 71 18.40 9.61 -1.02
CA SER A 71 17.34 10.63 -1.01
C SER A 71 15.97 9.98 -1.16
N PHE A 72 14.94 10.57 -0.59
CA PHE A 72 13.56 10.24 -0.92
C PHE A 72 13.09 10.96 -2.17
N SER A 73 12.09 10.37 -2.81
CA SER A 73 11.33 10.93 -3.92
C SER A 73 9.84 10.78 -3.60
N PHE A 74 9.13 11.89 -3.73
CA PHE A 74 7.69 11.97 -3.53
C PHE A 74 7.00 12.43 -4.80
N GLU A 75 5.94 11.73 -5.17
CA GLU A 75 5.07 12.08 -6.28
C GLU A 75 3.62 11.82 -5.88
N ASN A 76 2.76 12.82 -5.98
CA ASN A 76 1.34 12.62 -5.68
C ASN A 76 0.51 12.37 -6.95
N ASN A 77 -0.69 11.84 -6.74
CA ASN A 77 -1.63 11.53 -7.81
C ASN A 77 -2.21 12.76 -8.52
N GLN A 78 -1.94 13.98 -8.03
CA GLN A 78 -2.30 15.25 -8.66
C GLN A 78 -1.20 15.81 -9.57
N GLY A 79 -0.08 15.09 -9.72
CA GLY A 79 1.04 15.47 -10.58
C GLY A 79 2.08 16.37 -9.91
N LEU A 80 1.99 16.60 -8.60
CA LEU A 80 3.05 17.27 -7.85
C LEU A 80 4.20 16.28 -7.58
N LYS A 81 5.43 16.77 -7.69
CA LYS A 81 6.65 16.03 -7.41
C LYS A 81 7.61 16.92 -6.63
N SER A 82 8.38 16.34 -5.71
CA SER A 82 9.41 17.10 -5.02
C SER A 82 10.44 17.61 -6.02
N SER A 83 10.64 18.93 -6.05
CA SER A 83 11.48 19.62 -7.04
C SER A 83 12.98 19.31 -6.89
N SER A 84 13.39 18.82 -5.71
CA SER A 84 14.77 18.49 -5.37
C SER A 84 14.80 17.17 -4.60
N PRO A 85 15.92 16.42 -4.66
CA PRO A 85 16.06 15.20 -3.86
C PRO A 85 15.90 15.53 -2.38
N VAL A 86 15.01 14.82 -1.69
CA VAL A 86 14.82 14.97 -0.24
C VAL A 86 15.90 14.13 0.44
N TRP A 87 17.04 14.75 0.73
CA TRP A 87 18.23 14.06 1.20
C TRP A 87 18.04 13.41 2.56
N PHE A 88 18.52 12.17 2.72
CA PHE A 88 18.46 11.47 4.00
C PHE A 88 19.22 12.25 5.07
N ASP A 89 18.57 12.50 6.21
CA ASP A 89 19.18 13.11 7.38
C ASP A 89 19.86 12.06 8.27
N ALA A 90 20.33 12.47 9.45
CA ALA A 90 20.98 11.55 10.39
C ALA A 90 20.03 10.49 10.96
N ILE A 91 18.73 10.78 11.08
CA ILE A 91 17.71 9.86 11.56
C ILE A 91 17.46 8.80 10.48
N ASP A 92 17.27 9.22 9.23
CA ASP A 92 17.03 8.30 8.11
C ASP A 92 18.17 7.32 7.90
N LEU A 93 19.41 7.79 8.03
CA LEU A 93 20.60 6.94 7.93
C LEU A 93 20.68 5.95 9.08
N LYS A 94 20.36 6.39 10.31
CA LYS A 94 20.38 5.54 11.51
C LYS A 94 19.31 4.45 11.46
N LEU A 95 18.13 4.77 10.94
CA LEU A 95 17.01 3.82 10.78
C LEU A 95 17.13 2.96 9.52
N GLU A 96 18.19 3.16 8.74
CA GLU A 96 18.38 2.50 7.45
C GLU A 96 17.16 2.62 6.52
N SER A 97 16.50 3.78 6.49
CA SER A 97 15.16 3.96 5.93
C SER A 97 15.00 3.46 4.48
N TRP A 98 16.09 3.37 3.70
CA TRP A 98 16.08 2.83 2.33
C TRP A 98 15.66 1.34 2.28
N ARG A 99 15.86 0.57 3.37
CA ARG A 99 15.44 -0.84 3.46
C ARG A 99 13.95 -0.99 3.73
N HIS A 100 13.29 0.10 4.13
CA HIS A 100 11.95 0.09 4.72
C HIS A 100 10.89 0.71 3.82
N VAL A 101 11.24 1.18 2.61
CA VAL A 101 10.29 1.80 1.66
C VAL A 101 9.48 0.75 0.89
N GLY A 102 8.70 -0.07 1.59
CA GLY A 102 7.84 -1.10 0.98
C GLY A 102 8.62 -2.20 0.26
N MET A 103 7.89 -3.09 -0.42
CA MET A 103 8.47 -4.13 -1.25
C MET A 103 9.05 -3.52 -2.53
N ASN A 104 10.32 -3.84 -2.79
CA ASN A 104 11.01 -3.41 -4.00
C ASN A 104 10.92 -1.88 -4.23
N ASN A 105 11.11 -1.10 -3.15
CA ASN A 105 11.23 0.36 -3.16
C ASN A 105 9.98 1.10 -3.66
N GLY A 106 8.86 0.94 -2.96
CA GLY A 106 7.71 1.81 -3.16
C GLY A 106 6.59 1.63 -2.14
N LEU A 107 6.13 2.75 -1.60
CA LEU A 107 4.91 2.84 -0.79
C LEU A 107 3.93 3.82 -1.43
N ILE A 108 2.65 3.63 -1.15
CA ILE A 108 1.58 4.57 -1.48
C ILE A 108 0.87 4.92 -0.18
N VAL A 109 0.78 6.20 0.16
CA VAL A 109 0.10 6.67 1.38
C VAL A 109 -0.88 7.80 1.09
N GLY A 110 -1.96 7.88 1.85
CA GLY A 110 -2.91 8.98 1.73
C GLY A 110 -4.22 8.73 2.47
N TYR A 111 -5.01 9.79 2.65
CA TYR A 111 -6.36 9.67 3.20
C TYR A 111 -7.38 9.36 2.08
N GLY A 112 -8.23 8.35 2.28
CA GLY A 112 -9.35 8.07 1.38
C GLY A 112 -10.47 9.11 1.51
N ASN A 113 -11.20 9.34 0.42
CA ASN A 113 -12.25 10.38 0.35
C ASN A 113 -13.70 9.88 0.48
N LEU A 114 -13.92 8.60 0.83
CA LEU A 114 -15.26 8.04 0.94
C LEU A 114 -15.77 7.88 2.38
N ASP A 115 -14.88 7.98 3.37
CA ASP A 115 -15.22 7.86 4.79
C ASP A 115 -15.18 9.22 5.50
N ASN A 116 -16.05 9.40 6.51
CA ASN A 116 -16.06 10.57 7.39
C ASN A 116 -16.13 10.11 8.86
N PRO A 117 -15.05 10.23 9.66
CA PRO A 117 -13.78 10.90 9.34
C PRO A 117 -12.95 10.16 8.28
N ALA A 118 -12.10 10.90 7.55
CA ALA A 118 -11.25 10.33 6.52
C ALA A 118 -10.30 9.26 7.08
N VAL A 119 -10.22 8.12 6.40
CA VAL A 119 -9.39 6.98 6.81
C VAL A 119 -8.03 7.07 6.14
N PHE A 120 -6.95 6.89 6.92
CA PHE A 120 -5.60 6.83 6.38
C PHE A 120 -5.31 5.43 5.82
N PHE A 121 -4.79 5.39 4.60
CA PHE A 121 -4.38 4.16 3.94
C PHE A 121 -2.89 4.19 3.59
N ALA A 122 -2.24 3.05 3.80
CA ALA A 122 -0.90 2.78 3.33
C ALA A 122 -0.92 1.46 2.55
N TYR A 123 -0.31 1.46 1.37
CA TYR A 123 -0.23 0.30 0.48
C TYR A 123 1.20 0.14 -0.03
N ASP A 124 1.48 -1.06 -0.53
CA ASP A 124 2.66 -1.30 -1.34
C ASP A 124 2.46 -0.72 -2.76
N LEU A 125 3.56 -0.25 -3.38
CA LEU A 125 3.52 0.21 -4.78
C LEU A 125 3.44 -0.96 -5.77
N GLN A 126 3.83 -2.17 -5.39
CA GLN A 126 3.82 -3.35 -6.25
C GLN A 126 2.42 -3.97 -6.34
N CYS A 127 2.08 -4.47 -7.52
CA CYS A 127 0.82 -5.18 -7.71
C CYS A 127 0.84 -6.56 -7.02
N PRO A 128 -0.08 -6.85 -6.08
CA PRO A 128 -0.08 -8.10 -5.29
C PRO A 128 -0.44 -9.36 -6.12
N ASN A 129 -0.93 -9.17 -7.34
CA ASN A 129 -1.26 -10.25 -8.28
C ASN A 129 -0.14 -10.53 -9.29
N CYS A 130 0.94 -9.73 -9.32
CA CYS A 130 2.04 -9.89 -10.27
C CYS A 130 3.40 -9.99 -9.57
N TYR A 131 3.56 -9.22 -8.49
CA TYR A 131 4.78 -9.19 -7.72
C TYR A 131 4.83 -10.34 -6.73
N HIS A 132 5.97 -11.02 -6.70
CA HIS A 132 6.29 -12.07 -5.75
C HIS A 132 7.66 -11.75 -5.14
N PRO A 133 7.77 -11.61 -3.80
CA PRO A 133 9.03 -11.25 -3.16
C PRO A 133 10.13 -12.30 -3.37
N ASP A 134 9.75 -13.57 -3.50
CA ASP A 134 10.69 -14.69 -3.66
C ASP A 134 11.02 -15.02 -5.13
N ALA A 135 10.49 -14.25 -6.09
CA ALA A 135 10.78 -14.50 -7.50
C ALA A 135 12.23 -14.12 -7.85
N ILE A 136 12.90 -15.00 -8.59
CA ILE A 136 14.27 -14.78 -9.07
C ILE A 136 14.27 -14.81 -10.62
N PRO A 137 14.67 -13.73 -11.30
CA PRO A 137 15.01 -12.41 -10.75
C PRO A 137 13.75 -11.66 -10.26
N GLN A 138 13.91 -10.81 -9.24
CA GLN A 138 12.85 -9.91 -8.81
C GLN A 138 12.54 -8.92 -9.92
N ARG A 139 11.26 -8.78 -10.26
CA ARG A 139 10.77 -7.85 -11.30
C ARG A 139 9.81 -6.84 -10.68
N PRO A 140 10.00 -5.53 -10.95
CA PRO A 140 9.05 -4.51 -10.49
C PRO A 140 7.74 -4.61 -11.27
N TYR A 141 6.63 -4.52 -10.55
CA TYR A 141 5.27 -4.42 -11.07
C TYR A 141 4.55 -3.23 -10.43
N GLU A 142 5.21 -2.07 -10.48
CA GLU A 142 4.72 -0.81 -9.90
C GLU A 142 3.36 -0.41 -10.47
N LEU A 143 2.48 0.02 -9.57
CA LEU A 143 1.17 0.56 -9.88
C LEU A 143 1.30 2.02 -10.33
N LYS A 144 0.52 2.40 -11.34
CA LYS A 144 0.37 3.80 -11.76
C LYS A 144 -0.90 4.38 -11.15
N ILE A 145 -0.79 5.53 -10.49
CA ILE A 145 -1.94 6.17 -9.83
C ILE A 145 -2.43 7.32 -10.70
N ASN A 146 -3.74 7.45 -10.86
CA ASN A 146 -4.37 8.58 -11.54
C ASN A 146 -4.93 9.61 -10.53
N GLY A 147 -5.34 10.78 -11.04
CA GLY A 147 -5.89 11.86 -10.21
C GLY A 147 -7.16 11.56 -9.43
N THR A 148 -7.86 10.45 -9.71
CA THR A 148 -9.05 10.03 -8.96
C THR A 148 -8.72 9.01 -7.85
N GLY A 149 -7.45 8.69 -7.63
CA GLY A 149 -7.02 7.71 -6.62
C GLY A 149 -7.23 6.26 -7.07
N ILE A 150 -7.16 6.00 -8.38
CA ILE A 150 -7.17 4.65 -8.93
C ILE A 150 -5.74 4.24 -9.29
N ALA A 151 -5.27 3.17 -8.68
CA ALA A 151 -3.98 2.54 -8.96
C ALA A 151 -4.16 1.44 -10.02
N THR A 152 -3.37 1.43 -11.09
CA THR A 152 -3.50 0.47 -12.19
C THR A 152 -2.19 -0.25 -12.45
N CYS A 153 -2.26 -1.58 -12.52
CA CYS A 153 -1.12 -2.43 -12.88
C CYS A 153 -0.96 -2.48 -14.41
N SER A 154 0.23 -2.14 -14.90
CA SER A 154 0.52 -2.19 -16.33
C SER A 154 0.59 -3.62 -16.89
N ASN A 155 0.88 -4.62 -16.04
CA ASN A 155 1.01 -6.02 -16.42
C ASN A 155 -0.34 -6.74 -16.50
N CYS A 156 -1.04 -6.91 -15.37
CA CYS A 156 -2.31 -7.63 -15.33
C CYS A 156 -3.55 -6.78 -15.64
N LYS A 157 -3.38 -5.47 -15.88
CA LYS A 157 -4.45 -4.50 -16.21
C LYS A 157 -5.53 -4.34 -15.13
N ARG A 158 -5.30 -4.85 -13.92
CA ARG A 158 -6.18 -4.60 -12.77
C ARG A 158 -6.05 -3.17 -12.31
N SER A 159 -7.18 -2.56 -11.98
CA SER A 159 -7.28 -1.25 -11.36
C SER A 159 -7.88 -1.39 -9.96
N TYR A 160 -7.31 -0.68 -9.01
CA TYR A 160 -7.65 -0.73 -7.60
C TYR A 160 -8.06 0.66 -7.12
N ASN A 161 -9.11 0.75 -6.31
CA ASN A 161 -9.54 2.03 -5.73
C ASN A 161 -8.88 2.24 -4.37
N LEU A 162 -7.98 3.23 -4.30
CA LEU A 162 -7.22 3.55 -3.09
C LEU A 162 -8.11 4.19 -2.01
N ASN A 163 -9.25 4.78 -2.40
CA ASN A 163 -10.19 5.43 -1.48
C ASN A 163 -11.06 4.44 -0.69
N THR A 164 -11.05 3.15 -1.05
CA THR A 164 -11.94 2.11 -0.51
C THR A 164 -11.17 0.89 -0.03
N GLY A 165 -9.97 1.11 0.52
CA GLY A 165 -9.15 0.01 1.03
C GLY A 165 -8.53 -0.88 -0.05
N GLY A 166 -8.49 -0.44 -1.32
CA GLY A 166 -7.73 -1.12 -2.38
C GLY A 166 -8.47 -2.25 -3.10
N ASN A 167 -9.81 -2.26 -3.12
CA ASN A 167 -10.58 -3.24 -3.89
C ASN A 167 -10.35 -3.10 -5.40
N ILE A 168 -10.44 -4.22 -6.11
CA ILE A 168 -10.39 -4.24 -7.57
C ILE A 168 -11.68 -3.59 -8.11
N VAL A 169 -11.54 -2.60 -8.99
CA VAL A 169 -12.67 -1.94 -9.69
C VAL A 169 -12.74 -2.34 -11.17
N THR A 170 -11.61 -2.74 -11.76
CA THR A 170 -11.52 -3.19 -13.16
C THR A 170 -10.50 -4.31 -13.28
N GLY A 171 -10.76 -5.26 -14.17
CA GLY A 171 -9.86 -6.38 -14.48
C GLY A 171 -10.36 -7.71 -13.91
N GLN A 172 -9.52 -8.74 -14.01
CA GLN A 172 -9.87 -10.08 -13.53
C GLN A 172 -9.97 -10.12 -11.99
N PRO A 173 -10.82 -10.99 -11.41
CA PRO A 173 -10.80 -11.28 -9.98
C PRO A 173 -9.40 -11.67 -9.49
N GLY A 174 -9.10 -11.41 -8.22
CA GLY A 174 -7.80 -11.68 -7.63
C GLY A 174 -7.65 -10.99 -6.28
N ARG A 175 -6.42 -10.92 -5.79
CA ARG A 175 -6.10 -10.27 -4.51
C ARG A 175 -6.37 -8.77 -4.60
N LYS A 176 -7.10 -8.20 -3.64
CA LYS A 176 -7.15 -6.74 -3.43
C LYS A 176 -5.75 -6.21 -3.06
N LEU A 177 -5.56 -4.89 -3.07
CA LEU A 177 -4.34 -4.33 -2.47
C LEU A 177 -4.33 -4.66 -0.98
N ILE A 178 -3.19 -5.17 -0.54
CA ILE A 178 -2.95 -5.47 0.86
C ILE A 178 -2.47 -4.18 1.52
N ARG A 179 -3.06 -3.82 2.65
CA ARG A 179 -2.72 -2.60 3.38
C ARG A 179 -1.57 -2.82 4.34
N TYR A 180 -0.78 -1.78 4.54
CA TYR A 180 0.05 -1.64 5.72
C TYR A 180 -0.72 -0.88 6.80
N ARG A 181 -0.32 -1.10 8.05
CA ARG A 181 -0.77 -0.32 9.20
C ARG A 181 -0.01 1.00 9.19
N GLY A 182 -0.66 2.03 8.66
CA GLY A 182 -0.10 3.38 8.58
C GLY A 182 -0.72 4.32 9.61
N THR A 183 0.08 5.25 10.14
CA THR A 183 -0.40 6.40 10.92
C THR A 183 0.42 7.65 10.60
N SER A 184 -0.20 8.82 10.69
CA SER A 184 0.48 10.11 10.59
C SER A 184 0.09 11.00 11.78
N THR A 185 1.05 11.78 12.30
CA THR A 185 0.77 12.81 13.31
C THR A 185 0.38 14.17 12.71
N GLY A 186 0.31 14.28 11.38
CA GLY A 186 -0.15 15.46 10.65
C GLY A 186 0.62 15.71 9.34
N PRO A 187 0.26 16.76 8.57
CA PRO A 187 0.89 17.07 7.28
C PRO A 187 2.42 17.19 7.34
N PHE A 188 2.95 17.86 8.37
CA PHE A 188 4.37 18.03 8.64
C PHE A 188 4.77 17.30 9.93
N GLY A 189 4.16 16.14 10.17
CA GLY A 189 4.42 15.30 11.33
C GLY A 189 5.28 14.09 10.98
N ILE A 190 5.13 13.04 11.79
CA ILE A 190 5.81 11.76 11.60
C ILE A 190 4.85 10.81 10.90
N LEU A 191 5.31 10.22 9.80
CA LEU A 191 4.66 9.12 9.09
C LEU A 191 5.27 7.80 9.55
N VAL A 192 4.41 6.88 9.99
CA VAL A 192 4.80 5.51 10.36
C VAL A 192 4.00 4.52 9.53
N VAL A 193 4.68 3.54 8.93
CA VAL A 193 4.05 2.45 8.16
C VAL A 193 4.64 1.11 8.59
N ASN A 194 3.78 0.25 9.13
CA ASN A 194 4.12 -1.08 9.64
C ASN A 194 3.35 -2.17 8.92
#